data_AF-A0A7J4V8S3-F1
#
_entry.id   AF-A0A7J4V8S3-F1
#
_cell.length_a   1.000
_cell.length_b   1.000
_cell.length_c   1.000
_cell.angle_alpha   90.00
_cell.angle_beta   90.00
_cell.angle_gamma   90.00
#
_symmetry.space_group_name_H-M   'P 1'
#
loop_
_entity.id
_entity.type
_entity.pdbx_description
1 polymer ?
#
loop_
_entity_poly.entity_id
_entity_poly.type
_entity_poly.pdbx_seq_one_letter_code
_entity_poly.pdbx_strand_id
1 'polypeptide(L)' 'GFSDIPIEERSPLELTQYLSDELAALPFDSFNPSFDVTPAENITGIITGQGVFSYPYNFS' A
#
# COMPACT_ATOMS: atom_id res chain seq x y z
N GLY A 1 -13.21 10.63 2.28
CA GLY A 1 -11.93 11.19 1.76
C GLY A 1 -10.86 10.13 1.89
N PHE A 2 -9.60 10.37 1.49
CA PHE A 2 -8.54 9.37 1.68
C PHE A 2 -8.28 9.01 3.16
N SER A 3 -8.74 9.85 4.10
CA SER A 3 -8.64 9.69 5.55
C SER A 3 -9.40 8.51 6.15
N ASP A 4 -10.31 7.90 5.39
CA ASP A 4 -11.18 6.83 5.91
C ASP A 4 -10.53 5.45 5.80
N ILE A 5 -9.39 5.34 5.11
CA ILE A 5 -8.61 4.10 4.94
C ILE A 5 -7.38 4.18 5.87
N PRO A 6 -7.31 3.39 6.95
CA PRO A 6 -6.14 3.37 7.81
C PRO A 6 -4.94 2.77 7.06
N ILE A 7 -3.79 3.44 7.12
CA ILE A 7 -2.52 2.94 6.59
C ILE A 7 -1.76 2.24 7.71
N GLU A 8 -1.48 0.95 7.55
CA GLU A 8 -0.69 0.16 8.49
C GLU A 8 0.80 0.54 8.38
N GLU A 9 1.40 0.99 9.48
CA GLU A 9 2.86 1.12 9.62
C GLU A 9 3.45 -0.18 10.16
N ARG A 10 4.39 -0.78 9.43
CA ARG A 10 5.01 -2.06 9.77
C ARG A 10 6.34 -1.89 10.49
N SER A 11 6.85 -3.01 11.00
CA SER A 11 8.10 -3.03 11.76
C SER A 11 9.27 -2.45 10.93
N PRO A 12 10.10 -1.57 11.52
CA PRO A 12 11.36 -1.11 10.93
C PRO A 12 12.27 -2.26 10.47
N LEU A 13 12.16 -3.43 11.14
CA LEU A 13 13.00 -4.60 10.87
C LEU A 13 12.82 -5.14 9.46
N GLU A 14 11.65 -4.97 8.83
CA GLU A 14 11.44 -5.39 7.43
C GLU A 14 12.29 -4.60 6.43
N LEU A 15 12.77 -3.41 6.82
CA LEU A 15 13.67 -2.58 6.01
C LEU A 15 15.15 -2.81 6.35
N THR A 16 15.47 -3.28 7.56
CA THR A 16 16.85 -3.37 8.04
C THR A 16 17.39 -4.76 8.27
N GLN A 17 16.54 -5.78 8.15
CA GLN A 17 16.96 -7.16 8.28
C GLN A 17 16.49 -7.95 7.07
N TYR A 18 17.36 -8.82 6.58
CA TYR A 18 16.99 -9.83 5.61
C TYR A 18 17.36 -11.20 6.18
N LEU A 19 16.36 -12.01 6.48
CA LEU A 19 16.52 -13.25 7.25
C LEU A 19 17.20 -12.97 8.60
N SER A 20 18.36 -13.58 8.85
CA SER A 20 19.15 -13.39 10.07
C SER A 20 20.19 -12.27 9.98
N ASP A 21 20.34 -11.65 8.80
CA ASP A 21 21.42 -10.69 8.55
C ASP A 21 20.93 -9.26 8.73
N GLU A 22 21.72 -8.45 9.44
CA GLU A 22 21.49 -7.01 9.56
C GLU A 22 22.01 -6.29 8.30
N LEU A 23 21.12 -5.57 7.61
CA LEU A 23 21.44 -4.80 6.41
C LEU A 23 21.80 -3.34 6.73
N ALA A 24 21.38 -2.82 7.88
CA ALA A 24 21.63 -1.45 8.31
C ALA A 24 21.87 -1.37 9.81
N ALA A 25 22.73 -0.43 10.24
CA ALA A 25 23.04 -0.21 11.65
C ALA A 25 21.85 0.46 12.37
N LEU A 26 21.50 -0.06 13.55
CA LEU A 26 20.46 0.50 14.43
C LEU A 26 21.03 1.55 15.41
N PRO A 27 20.23 2.55 15.86
CA PRO A 27 18.84 2.82 15.49
C PRO A 27 18.73 3.85 14.35
N PHE A 28 17.70 3.71 13.52
CA PHE A 28 17.26 4.71 12.55
C PHE A 28 15.74 4.90 12.70
N ASP A 29 15.25 6.11 12.47
CA ASP A 29 13.82 6.37 12.39
C ASP A 29 13.29 5.83 11.06
N SER A 30 12.38 4.87 11.11
CA SER A 30 11.78 4.27 9.92
C SER A 30 10.42 4.85 9.61
N PHE A 31 10.15 5.01 8.32
CA PHE A 31 8.80 5.20 7.77
C PHE A 31 8.50 3.97 6.91
N ASN A 32 7.61 3.09 7.37
CA ASN A 32 7.33 1.81 6.72
C ASN A 32 5.82 1.60 6.53
N PRO A 33 5.13 2.47 5.79
CA PRO A 33 3.73 2.28 5.46
C PRO A 33 3.60 1.07 4.52
N SER A 34 2.71 0.16 4.86
CA SER A 34 2.49 -1.09 4.13
C SER A 34 1.68 -0.88 2.85
N PHE A 35 0.92 0.21 2.81
CA PHE A 35 -0.03 0.53 1.75
C PHE A 35 0.03 2.03 1.43
N ASP A 36 -0.37 2.36 0.20
CA ASP A 36 -0.72 3.71 -0.21
C ASP A 36 -2.14 3.71 -0.83
N VAL A 37 -2.64 4.89 -1.19
CA VAL A 37 -3.93 5.01 -1.87
C VAL A 37 -3.72 5.57 -3.27
N THR A 38 -4.10 4.79 -4.28
CA THR A 38 -4.11 5.23 -5.66
C THR A 38 -5.44 5.96 -5.97
N PRO A 39 -5.41 7.22 -6.46
CA PRO A 39 -6.61 7.92 -6.92
C PRO A 39 -7.35 7.16 -8.03
N ALA A 40 -8.68 7.20 -8.01
CA ALA A 40 -9.52 6.41 -8.91
C ALA A 40 -9.29 6.72 -10.39
N GLU A 41 -9.03 7.99 -10.71
CA GLU A 41 -8.73 8.47 -12.07
C GLU A 41 -7.43 7.91 -12.67
N ASN A 42 -6.53 7.37 -11.84
CA ASN A 42 -5.27 6.78 -12.28
C ASN A 42 -5.40 5.28 -12.63
N ILE A 43 -6.57 4.65 -12.38
CA ILE A 43 -6.79 3.22 -12.58
C ILE A 43 -7.63 2.99 -13.85
N THR A 44 -7.03 2.39 -14.89
CA THR A 44 -7.69 2.12 -16.17
C THR A 44 -8.94 1.24 -16.02
N GLY A 45 -8.89 0.24 -15.14
CA GLY A 45 -10.06 -0.57 -14.83
C GLY A 45 -9.86 -1.46 -13.62
N ILE A 46 -10.97 -1.84 -13.00
CA ILE A 46 -11.04 -2.77 -11.87
C ILE A 46 -11.69 -4.06 -12.37
N ILE A 47 -10.93 -5.15 -12.31
CA ILE A 47 -11.39 -6.48 -12.73
C ILE A 47 -12.04 -7.16 -11.52
N THR A 48 -13.26 -7.65 -11.71
CA THR A 48 -14.06 -8.30 -10.67
C THR A 48 -14.71 -9.59 -11.22
N GLY A 49 -15.39 -10.34 -10.34
CA GLY A 49 -16.20 -11.49 -10.76
C GLY A 49 -17.41 -11.12 -11.63
N GLN A 50 -17.78 -9.84 -11.73
CA GLN A 50 -18.91 -9.35 -12.53
C GLN A 50 -18.46 -8.76 -13.88
N GLY A 51 -17.15 -8.71 -14.15
CA GLY A 51 -16.57 -8.08 -15.33
C GLY A 51 -15.56 -6.99 -14.98
N VAL A 52 -15.31 -6.10 -15.95
CA VAL A 52 -14.34 -5.00 -15.82
C VAL A 52 -15.07 -3.66 -15.74
N PHE A 53 -14.76 -2.88 -14.70
CA PHE A 53 -15.29 -1.52 -14.51
C PHE A 53 -14.22 -0.47 -14.83
N SER A 54 -14.52 0.50 -15.69
CA SER A 54 -13.64 1.63 -16.00
C SER A 54 -14.10 2.91 -15.30
N TYR A 55 -13.19 3.84 -15.03
CA TYR A 55 -13.51 5.14 -14.45
C TYR A 55 -14.32 6.02 -15.45
N PRO A 56 -15.30 6.83 -15.01
CA PRO A 56 -15.87 6.90 -13.66
C PRO A 56 -16.69 5.65 -13.36
N TYR A 57 -16.39 4.99 -12.25
CA TYR A 57 -16.95 3.68 -11.96
C TYR A 57 -18.45 3.74 -11.71
N ASN A 58 -19.16 2.77 -12.29
CA ASN A 58 -20.53 2.47 -11.97
C ASN A 58 -20.63 1.01 -11.55
N PHE A 59 -20.68 0.76 -10.24
CA PHE A 59 -20.78 -0.57 -9.65
C PHE A 59 -22.24 -1.03 -9.42
N SER A 60 -23.19 -0.43 -10.15
CA SER A 60 -24.62 -0.80 -10.07
C SER A 60 -24.91 -2.19 -10.62
#